data_AF-A0A3D1R339-F1
#
_entry.id   AF-A0A3D1R339-F1
#
_cell.length_a   1.000
_cell.length_b   1.000
_cell.length_c   1.000
_cell.angle_alpha   90.00
_cell.angle_beta   90.00
_cell.angle_gamma   90.00
#
_symmetry.space_group_name_H-M   'P 1'
#
loop_
_entity.id
_entity.type
_entity.pdbx_description
1 polymer ?
#
loop_
_entity_poly.entity_id
_entity_poly.type
_entity_poly.pdbx_seq_one_letter_code
_entity_poly.pdbx_strand_id
1 'polypeptide(L)'
;MRELSFESTQSMGQSEFAGWVEKRARSDDHRYELLNGRVVMTPPAGHPHGWIEGRFQRLLGNYAADNRLGEVFGSSQGFELPSGDTGEPDVSFLSGERWSQTTPRLAAS
;
A
#
# COMPACT_ATOMS: atom_id res chain seq x y z
N MET A 1 -11.25 23.96 -10.85
CA MET A 1 -10.88 22.53 -10.93
C MET A 1 -11.62 21.86 -9.79
N ARG A 2 -12.42 20.81 -10.05
CA ARG A 2 -13.08 20.09 -8.94
C ARG A 2 -12.01 19.21 -8.30
N GLU A 3 -11.81 19.36 -7.00
CA GLU A 3 -10.97 18.47 -6.22
C GLU A 3 -11.75 17.15 -6.10
N LEU A 4 -11.23 16.09 -6.74
CA LEU A 4 -11.89 14.77 -6.85
C LEU A 4 -11.41 13.79 -5.78
N SER A 5 -10.60 14.24 -4.82
CA SER A 5 -10.25 13.45 -3.64
C SER A 5 -11.46 13.37 -2.71
N PHE A 6 -11.67 12.17 -2.17
CA PHE A 6 -12.72 11.90 -1.20
C PHE A 6 -12.06 11.59 0.14
N GLU A 7 -12.57 12.22 1.19
CA GLU A 7 -12.33 11.83 2.58
C GLU A 7 -13.68 11.49 3.21
N SER A 8 -13.78 10.35 3.89
CA SER A 8 -15.00 9.98 4.62
C SER A 8 -15.33 11.03 5.68
N THR A 9 -16.58 11.19 6.07
CA THR A 9 -16.98 12.05 7.22
C THR A 9 -17.13 11.28 8.52
N GLN A 10 -17.09 9.95 8.46
CA GLN A 10 -17.10 9.04 9.58
C GLN A 10 -15.72 8.42 9.75
N SER A 11 -15.38 8.07 10.99
CA SER A 11 -14.15 7.36 11.30
C SER A 11 -14.40 5.86 11.43
N MET A 12 -13.38 5.05 11.08
CA MET A 12 -13.37 3.60 11.25
C MET A 12 -12.00 3.10 11.68
N GLY A 13 -11.95 1.91 12.29
CA GLY A 13 -10.70 1.22 12.62
C GLY A 13 -10.18 0.32 11.49
N GLN A 14 -8.96 -0.18 11.59
CA GLN A 14 -8.32 -1.01 10.55
C GLN A 14 -9.14 -2.25 10.19
N SER A 15 -9.67 -2.98 11.18
CA SER A 15 -10.49 -4.17 10.92
C SER A 15 -11.80 -3.84 10.20
N GLU A 16 -12.41 -2.70 10.51
CA GLU A 16 -13.62 -2.22 9.82
C GLU A 16 -13.29 -1.76 8.39
N PHE A 17 -12.17 -1.06 8.22
CA PHE A 17 -11.64 -0.64 6.93
C PHE A 17 -11.34 -1.83 6.01
N ALA A 18 -10.65 -2.86 6.51
CA ALA A 18 -10.36 -4.08 5.75
C ALA A 18 -11.66 -4.75 5.26
N GLY A 19 -12.64 -4.94 6.15
CA GLY A 19 -13.95 -5.49 5.78
C GLY A 19 -14.77 -4.57 4.88
N TRP A 20 -14.49 -3.26 4.86
CA TRP A 20 -15.09 -2.31 3.93
C TRP A 20 -14.46 -2.40 2.54
N VAL A 21 -13.13 -2.52 2.44
CA VAL A 21 -12.39 -2.71 1.18
C VAL A 21 -12.80 -4.03 0.50
N GLU A 22 -12.91 -5.13 1.25
CA GLU A 22 -13.33 -6.44 0.71
C GLU A 22 -14.72 -6.42 0.06
N LYS A 23 -15.59 -5.50 0.48
CA LYS A 23 -16.95 -5.35 -0.06
C LYS A 23 -17.01 -4.47 -1.30
N ARG A 24 -15.90 -3.86 -1.73
CA ARG A 24 -15.86 -3.05 -2.95
C ARG A 24 -16.10 -3.94 -4.18
N ALA A 25 -16.72 -3.35 -5.19
CA ALA A 25 -16.98 -4.05 -6.44
C ALA A 25 -15.65 -4.44 -7.10
N ARG A 26 -15.60 -5.59 -7.80
CA ARG A 26 -14.39 -5.98 -8.55
C ARG A 26 -14.01 -5.01 -9.67
N SER A 27 -14.97 -4.19 -10.12
CA SER A 27 -14.76 -3.13 -11.10
C SER A 27 -14.29 -1.83 -10.47
N ASP A 28 -14.11 -1.79 -9.16
CA ASP A 28 -13.60 -0.62 -8.45
C ASP A 28 -12.08 -0.60 -8.56
N ASP A 29 -11.56 0.37 -9.29
CA ASP A 29 -10.13 0.58 -9.56
C ASP A 29 -9.55 1.74 -8.75
N HIS A 30 -10.30 2.25 -7.76
CA HIS A 30 -9.82 3.31 -6.88
C HIS A 30 -8.91 2.74 -5.79
N ARG A 31 -7.93 3.57 -5.41
CA ARG A 31 -7.06 3.33 -4.25
C ARG A 31 -7.69 3.96 -3.01
N TYR A 32 -7.71 3.22 -1.91
CA TYR A 32 -8.24 3.64 -0.63
C TYR A 32 -7.21 3.45 0.47
N GLU A 33 -7.05 4.47 1.32
CA GLU A 33 -6.18 4.43 2.49
C GLU A 33 -6.99 4.81 3.74
N LEU A 34 -6.60 4.29 4.89
CA LEU A 34 -7.12 4.68 6.20
C LEU A 34 -6.10 5.58 6.89
N LEU A 35 -6.40 6.88 7.01
CA LEU A 35 -5.51 7.88 7.61
C LEU A 35 -6.23 8.61 8.75
N ASN A 36 -5.69 8.55 9.96
CA ASN A 36 -6.30 9.12 11.17
C ASN A 36 -7.75 8.64 11.39
N GLY A 37 -7.98 7.36 11.09
CA GLY A 37 -9.31 6.74 11.13
C GLY A 37 -10.25 7.15 10.00
N ARG A 38 -9.79 7.87 8.97
CA ARG A 38 -10.62 8.36 7.86
C ARG A 38 -10.27 7.63 6.56
N VAL A 39 -11.28 7.28 5.77
CA VAL A 39 -11.06 6.69 4.45
C VAL A 39 -10.74 7.80 3.47
N VAL A 40 -9.56 7.73 2.86
CA VAL A 40 -9.09 8.63 1.83
C VAL A 40 -9.06 7.88 0.51
N MET A 41 -9.72 8.40 -0.52
CA MET A 41 -9.65 7.88 -1.88
C MET A 41 -8.74 8.76 -2.73
N THR A 42 -7.77 8.12 -3.38
CA THR A 42 -6.85 8.78 -4.30
C THR A 42 -7.20 8.35 -5.72
N PRO A 43 -7.39 9.29 -6.67
CA PRO A 43 -7.64 8.94 -8.06
C PRO A 43 -6.43 8.20 -8.67
N PRO A 44 -6.63 7.42 -9.75
CA PRO A 44 -5.55 6.72 -10.42
C PRO A 44 -4.39 7.64 -10.79
N ALA A 45 -3.17 7.16 -10.57
CA ALA A 45 -1.97 7.86 -11.00
C ALA A 45 -1.86 7.95 -12.53
N GLY A 46 -1.36 9.08 -13.02
CA GLY A 46 -1.09 9.31 -14.44
C GLY A 46 0.38 9.58 -14.74
N HIS A 47 0.71 9.88 -16.00
CA HIS A 47 2.03 10.40 -16.34
C HIS A 47 2.22 11.81 -15.72
N PRO A 48 3.36 12.15 -15.10
CA PRO A 48 4.63 11.40 -15.04
C PRO A 48 4.79 10.47 -13.83
N HIS A 49 3.82 10.42 -12.90
CA HIS A 49 3.93 9.70 -11.63
C HIS A 49 4.33 8.22 -11.83
N GLY A 50 3.57 7.44 -12.60
CA GLY A 50 3.87 6.02 -12.82
C GLY A 50 5.22 5.75 -13.50
N TRP A 51 5.72 6.70 -14.30
CA TRP A 51 7.06 6.60 -14.90
C TRP A 51 8.18 6.81 -13.87
N ILE A 52 7.97 7.73 -12.92
CA ILE A 52 8.89 7.97 -11.82
C ILE A 52 8.87 6.79 -10.86
N GLU A 53 7.69 6.34 -10.45
CA GLU A 53 7.47 5.18 -9.59
C GLU A 53 8.20 3.94 -10.14
N GLY A 54 7.93 3.55 -11.39
CA GLY A 54 8.54 2.37 -11.99
C GLY A 54 10.07 2.48 -12.10
N ARG A 55 10.61 3.68 -12.31
CA ARG A 55 12.07 3.91 -12.28
C ARG A 55 12.65 3.78 -10.89
N PHE A 56 11.98 4.34 -9.89
CA PHE A 56 12.40 4.30 -8.50
C PHE A 56 12.36 2.87 -7.95
N GLN A 57 11.25 2.17 -8.17
CA GLN A 57 11.09 0.77 -7.77
C GLN A 57 12.17 -0.12 -8.40
N ARG A 58 12.48 0.05 -9.69
CA ARG A 58 13.55 -0.71 -10.35
C ARG A 58 14.92 -0.46 -9.73
N LEU A 59 15.29 0.80 -9.50
CA LEU A 59 16.61 1.14 -8.95
C LEU A 59 16.75 0.64 -7.51
N LEU A 60 15.73 0.86 -6.68
CA LEU A 60 15.72 0.44 -5.28
C LEU A 60 15.67 -1.09 -5.17
N GLY A 61 14.82 -1.74 -5.97
CA GLY A 61 14.68 -3.19 -6.01
C GLY A 61 15.98 -3.90 -6.39
N ASN A 62 16.65 -3.44 -7.45
CA ASN A 62 17.96 -3.98 -7.83
C ASN A 62 18.98 -3.82 -6.70
N TYR A 63 19.07 -2.62 -6.11
CA TYR A 63 20.01 -2.38 -5.01
C TYR A 63 19.72 -3.25 -3.79
N ALA A 64 18.45 -3.37 -3.40
CA ALA A 64 18.04 -4.20 -2.27
C ALA A 64 18.35 -5.68 -2.50
N ALA A 65 18.10 -6.19 -3.71
CA ALA A 65 18.38 -7.56 -4.09
C ALA A 65 19.90 -7.86 -4.12
N ASP A 66 20.69 -7.02 -4.81
CA ASP A 66 22.14 -7.18 -4.96
C ASP A 66 22.86 -7.18 -3.60
N ASN A 67 22.34 -6.43 -2.63
CA ASN A 67 22.90 -6.32 -1.28
C ASN A 67 22.17 -7.16 -0.22
N ARG A 68 21.19 -7.98 -0.63
CA ARG A 68 20.40 -8.86 0.27
C ARG A 68 19.77 -8.11 1.45
N LEU A 69 19.24 -6.92 1.20
CA LEU A 69 18.74 -6.02 2.24
C LEU A 69 17.29 -6.31 2.64
N GLY A 70 16.50 -6.89 1.74
CA GLY A 70 15.07 -7.17 1.96
C GLY A 70 14.24 -7.07 0.68
N GLU A 71 12.96 -6.80 0.84
CA GLU A 71 11.96 -6.81 -0.24
C GLU A 71 11.44 -5.40 -0.54
N VAL A 72 11.17 -5.14 -1.82
CA VAL A 72 10.58 -3.89 -2.32
C VAL A 72 9.21 -4.18 -2.93
N PHE A 73 8.20 -3.41 -2.52
CA PHE A 73 6.82 -3.50 -2.99
C PHE A 73 6.45 -2.24 -3.77
N GLY A 74 5.66 -2.41 -4.82
CA GLY A 74 5.06 -1.30 -5.58
C GLY A 74 3.73 -0.85 -4.98
N SER A 75 3.04 0.03 -5.71
CA SER A 75 1.84 0.74 -5.24
C SER A 75 0.57 -0.09 -5.03
N SER A 76 0.66 -1.42 -5.06
CA SER A 76 -0.48 -2.33 -4.90
C SER A 76 -0.48 -3.06 -3.55
N GLN A 77 0.46 -2.73 -2.66
CA GLN A 77 0.63 -3.37 -1.36
C GLN A 77 0.14 -2.44 -0.25
N GLY A 78 -0.93 -2.85 0.42
CA GLY A 78 -1.40 -2.21 1.66
C GLY A 78 -0.57 -2.63 2.88
N PHE A 79 -0.38 -1.71 3.83
CA PHE A 79 0.32 -1.93 5.09
C PHE A 79 -0.53 -1.40 6.25
N GLU A 80 -0.88 -2.29 7.19
CA GLU A 80 -1.42 -1.91 8.48
C GLU A 80 -0.29 -1.40 9.37
N LEU A 81 -0.39 -0.14 9.80
CA LEU A 81 0.61 0.52 10.63
C LEU A 81 0.20 0.48 12.11
N PRO A 82 1.17 0.44 13.05
CA PRO A 82 0.87 0.50 14.49
C PRO A 82 0.16 1.78 14.94
N SER A 83 0.15 2.84 14.11
CA SER A 83 -0.63 4.06 14.37
C SER A 83 -2.15 3.83 14.31
N GLY A 84 -2.60 2.71 13.74
CA GLY A 84 -3.99 2.49 13.37
C GLY A 84 -4.31 2.89 11.92
N ASP A 85 -3.32 3.37 11.17
CA ASP A 85 -3.49 3.69 9.75
C ASP A 85 -3.31 2.46 8.86
N THR A 86 -3.92 2.47 7.69
CA THR A 86 -3.64 1.50 6.62
C THR A 86 -3.29 2.27 5.35
N GLY A 87 -2.02 2.23 4.97
CA GLY A 87 -1.52 2.96 3.80
C GLY A 87 -1.17 2.04 2.65
N GLU A 88 -1.15 2.58 1.43
CA GLU A 88 -0.75 1.87 0.21
C GLU A 88 0.33 2.68 -0.52
N PRO A 89 1.57 2.77 0.00
CA PRO A 89 2.58 3.68 -0.53
C PRO A 89 2.97 3.34 -1.97
N ASP A 90 3.39 4.35 -2.74
CA ASP A 90 3.80 4.14 -4.14
C ASP A 90 5.00 3.18 -4.26
N VAL A 91 5.95 3.25 -3.33
CA VAL A 91 7.06 2.29 -3.20
C VAL A 91 7.38 2.08 -1.72
N SER A 92 7.49 0.82 -1.31
CA SER A 92 7.80 0.42 0.07
C SER A 92 8.99 -0.54 0.13
N PHE A 93 9.81 -0.43 1.18
CA PHE A 93 10.91 -1.36 1.45
C PHE A 93 10.77 -1.99 2.83
N LEU A 94 10.77 -3.32 2.89
CA LEU A 94 10.85 -4.09 4.11
C LEU A 94 12.24 -4.72 4.22
N SER A 95 12.94 -4.47 5.33
CA SER A 95 14.21 -5.15 5.58
C SER A 95 14.01 -6.66 5.68
N GLY A 96 15.03 -7.45 5.32
CA GLY A 96 14.97 -8.91 5.40
C GLY A 96 14.61 -9.42 6.79
N GLU A 97 15.09 -8.75 7.84
CA GLU A 97 14.71 -9.02 9.23
C GLU A 97 13.19 -8.92 9.43
N ARG A 98 12.56 -7.80 9.05
CA ARG A 98 11.11 -7.61 9.18
C ARG A 98 10.32 -8.54 8.26
N TRP A 99 10.81 -8.77 7.05
CA TRP A 99 10.17 -9.68 6.10
C TRP A 99 10.10 -11.12 6.63
N SER A 100 11.20 -11.62 7.20
CA SER A 100 11.23 -12.96 7.79
C SER A 100 10.26 -13.17 8.96
N GLN A 101 9.83 -12.08 9.61
CA GLN A 101 8.87 -12.11 10.71
C GLN A 101 7.41 -12.03 10.22
N THR A 102 7.17 -11.55 9.00
CA THR A 102 5.82 -11.32 8.45
C THR A 102 5.27 -12.51 7.66
N THR A 103 6.12 -13.47 7.28
CA THR A 103 5.66 -14.70 6.64
C THR A 103 5.04 -15.61 7.70
N PRO A 104 3.73 -15.96 7.67
CA PRO A 104 3.29 -17.18 8.31
C PRO A 104 4.13 -18.26 7.66
N ARG A 105 4.93 -19.02 8.43
CA ARG A 105 5.68 -20.18 7.94
C ARG A 105 4.82 -20.85 6.88
N LEU A 106 5.16 -20.68 5.60
CA LEU A 106 4.52 -21.41 4.53
C LEU A 106 4.80 -22.85 4.92
N ALA A 107 3.77 -23.53 5.43
CA ALA A 107 3.84 -24.94 5.71
C ALA A 107 4.34 -25.55 4.40
N ALA A 108 5.51 -26.17 4.48
CA ALA A 108 6.05 -26.93 3.38
C ALA A 108 4.95 -27.89 2.91
N SER A 109 4.47 -27.68 1.69
CA SER A 109 3.66 -28.63 0.94
C SER A 109 4.31 -28.84 -0.41
#